data_AF-A0A5E4D192-F1
#
_entry.id   AF-A0A5E4D192-F1
#
_cell.length_a   1.000
_cell.length_b   1.000
_cell.length_c   1.000
_cell.angle_alpha   90.00
_cell.angle_beta   90.00
_cell.angle_gamma   90.00
#
_symmetry.space_group_name_H-M   'P 1'
#
loop_
_entity.id
_entity.type
_entity.pdbx_description
1 polymer ?
#
loop_
_entity_poly.entity_id
_entity_poly.type
_entity_poly.pdbx_seq_one_letter_code
_entity_poly.pdbx_strand_id
1 'polypeptide(L)'
;MKTVKSGLMGGKWLLCMFLVLGATVVQAHVGHEDDMIDIEDDLDDVIEEVEDSISDTSMPPSPKVTYKAPVPTGEVYFADSFDRGTLSGWILSKAKKDDTDDEIAKYDGKWEVDEMKETKLPGDKGLVSMSRAKHHAISAKLNKPFLFDTKPLIVQYEVNFQNGIECG
;
A
#
# COMPACT_ATOMS: atom_id res chain seq x y z
N MET A 1 66.88 22.59 29.28
CA MET A 1 65.71 21.75 29.64
C MET A 1 65.43 20.80 28.48
N LYS A 2 65.49 19.50 28.73
CA LYS A 2 65.20 18.41 27.77
C LYS A 2 63.77 17.91 28.05
N THR A 3 62.97 17.71 27.01
CA THR A 3 61.72 16.95 27.10
C THR A 3 61.79 15.75 26.16
N VAL A 4 61.53 14.59 26.74
CA VAL A 4 61.77 13.25 26.20
C VAL A 4 60.53 12.79 25.41
N LYS A 5 60.75 12.16 24.25
CA LYS A 5 59.77 11.32 23.55
C LYS A 5 59.76 9.92 24.18
N SER A 6 58.58 9.37 24.45
CA SER A 6 58.38 7.93 24.61
C SER A 6 57.04 7.54 24.02
N GLY A 7 57.07 6.67 23.00
CA GLY A 7 55.89 6.09 22.37
C GLY A 7 55.30 4.94 23.19
N LEU A 8 54.02 4.65 22.95
CA LEU A 8 53.34 3.46 23.46
C LEU A 8 52.46 2.87 22.35
N MET A 9 53.07 2.00 21.53
CA MET A 9 52.39 1.07 20.63
C MET A 9 52.00 -0.17 21.46
N GLY A 10 50.71 -0.46 21.58
CA GLY A 10 50.27 -1.66 22.33
C GLY A 10 48.76 -1.78 22.48
N GLY A 11 48.02 -1.90 21.37
CA GLY A 11 46.56 -2.08 21.44
C GLY A 11 45.89 -2.73 20.23
N LYS A 12 46.65 -3.14 19.20
CA LYS A 12 46.09 -3.60 17.92
C LYS A 12 46.17 -5.11 17.69
N TRP A 13 46.66 -5.88 18.68
CA TRP A 13 46.80 -7.34 18.56
C TRP A 13 45.75 -8.13 19.34
N LEU A 14 44.98 -7.50 20.24
CA LEU A 14 43.94 -8.21 21.01
C LEU A 14 42.58 -8.31 20.31
N LEU A 15 42.31 -7.52 19.27
CA LEU A 15 41.02 -7.56 18.56
C LEU A 15 40.90 -8.70 17.54
N CYS A 16 42.01 -9.33 17.15
CA CYS A 16 42.00 -10.43 16.19
C CYS A 16 41.74 -11.81 16.83
N MET A 17 41.90 -11.96 18.15
CA MET A 17 41.62 -13.25 18.82
C MET A 17 40.13 -13.49 19.09
N PHE A 18 39.27 -12.46 19.06
CA PHE A 18 37.82 -12.64 19.24
C PHE A 18 37.07 -13.05 17.96
N LEU A 19 37.68 -12.88 16.78
CA LEU A 19 37.06 -13.21 15.50
C LEU A 19 37.19 -14.69 15.09
N VAL A 20 37.97 -15.50 15.82
CA VAL A 20 38.24 -16.91 15.45
C VAL A 20 37.43 -17.92 16.26
N LEU A 21 36.76 -17.51 17.35
CA LEU A 21 35.95 -18.40 18.20
C LEU A 21 34.46 -18.46 17.84
N GLY A 22 34.00 -17.73 16.82
CA GLY A 22 32.60 -17.72 16.38
C GLY A 22 32.25 -18.73 15.28
N ALA A 23 33.21 -19.53 14.79
CA ALA A 23 33.03 -20.37 13.59
C ALA A 23 32.73 -21.85 13.87
N THR A 24 32.42 -22.25 15.12
CA THR A 24 32.16 -23.65 15.45
C THR A 24 30.96 -23.82 16.37
N VAL A 25 29.73 -23.68 15.86
CA VAL A 25 28.55 -24.50 16.20
C VAL A 25 27.47 -24.17 15.17
N VAL A 26 27.33 -24.98 14.12
CA VAL A 26 26.07 -25.56 13.63
C VAL A 26 26.47 -26.74 12.75
N GLN A 27 26.35 -27.95 13.28
CA GLN A 27 26.33 -29.16 12.48
C GLN A 27 25.24 -30.06 13.07
N ALA A 28 24.14 -30.22 12.32
CA ALA A 28 23.34 -31.44 12.20
C ALA A 28 22.03 -31.15 11.46
N HIS A 29 21.94 -31.51 10.17
CA HIS A 29 21.05 -32.58 9.70
C HIS A 29 21.26 -32.77 8.18
N VAL A 30 21.95 -33.84 7.80
CA VAL A 30 21.79 -34.47 6.48
C VAL A 30 20.87 -35.66 6.74
N GLY A 31 19.71 -35.66 6.12
CA GLY A 31 18.74 -36.74 6.15
C GLY A 31 17.78 -36.53 4.99
N HIS A 32 17.89 -37.41 4.01
CA HIS A 32 17.11 -37.53 2.79
C HIS A 32 15.95 -38.46 3.08
N GLU A 33 14.71 -38.05 2.84
CA GLU A 33 13.66 -38.93 2.34
C GLU A 33 12.45 -38.12 1.85
N ASP A 34 11.94 -38.59 0.71
CA ASP A 34 10.86 -38.07 -0.09
C ASP A 34 9.52 -38.22 0.65
N ASP A 35 8.74 -37.14 0.77
CA ASP A 35 7.29 -37.23 0.98
C ASP A 35 6.60 -36.31 -0.04
N MET A 36 6.38 -36.89 -1.22
CA MET A 36 5.37 -36.47 -2.18
C MET A 36 4.01 -36.57 -1.48
N ILE A 37 3.42 -35.43 -1.12
CA ILE A 37 2.00 -35.38 -0.78
C ILE A 37 1.25 -35.26 -2.10
N ASP A 38 0.83 -36.41 -2.61
CA ASP A 38 -0.13 -36.57 -3.69
C ASP A 38 -1.52 -36.34 -3.08
N ILE A 39 -2.07 -35.14 -3.27
CA ILE A 39 -3.51 -34.91 -3.06
C ILE A 39 -4.15 -35.10 -4.42
N GLU A 40 -4.55 -36.34 -4.68
CA GLU A 40 -5.59 -36.66 -5.66
C GLU A 40 -6.88 -35.98 -5.15
N ASP A 41 -7.22 -34.83 -5.72
CA ASP A 41 -8.55 -34.23 -5.58
C ASP A 41 -9.38 -34.68 -6.79
N ASP A 42 -9.75 -35.96 -6.76
CA ASP A 42 -10.86 -36.50 -7.53
C ASP A 42 -12.16 -35.92 -6.95
N LEU A 43 -12.60 -34.80 -7.51
CA LEU A 43 -13.99 -34.36 -7.38
C LEU A 43 -14.58 -34.26 -8.77
N ASP A 44 -15.07 -35.43 -9.20
CA ASP A 44 -15.96 -35.62 -10.32
C ASP A 44 -17.19 -34.72 -10.21
N ASP A 45 -17.49 -34.14 -11.35
CA ASP A 45 -18.69 -33.43 -11.76
C ASP A 45 -19.96 -34.26 -11.48
N VAL A 46 -20.70 -33.90 -10.42
CA VAL A 46 -22.13 -34.23 -10.30
C VAL A 46 -22.88 -32.96 -9.93
N ILE A 47 -23.43 -32.34 -10.97
CA ILE A 47 -24.53 -31.38 -10.90
C ILE A 47 -25.74 -32.14 -10.33
N GLU A 48 -25.99 -32.04 -9.02
CA GLU A 48 -27.32 -32.27 -8.47
C GLU A 48 -28.11 -30.96 -8.55
N GLU A 49 -29.18 -30.99 -9.34
CA GLU A 49 -30.17 -29.93 -9.43
C GLU A 49 -30.82 -29.74 -8.06
N VAL A 50 -30.41 -28.70 -7.33
CA VAL A 50 -31.13 -28.23 -6.15
C VAL A 50 -32.36 -27.48 -6.64
N GLU A 51 -33.50 -28.16 -6.51
CA GLU A 51 -34.83 -27.60 -6.68
C GLU A 51 -34.99 -26.33 -5.82
N ASP A 52 -35.31 -25.27 -6.54
CA ASP A 52 -35.59 -23.92 -6.11
C ASP A 52 -36.73 -23.90 -5.07
N SER A 53 -36.37 -23.67 -3.81
CA SER A 53 -37.36 -23.33 -2.77
C SER A 53 -36.73 -22.46 -1.67
N ILE A 54 -36.10 -21.35 -2.08
CA ILE A 54 -35.84 -20.26 -1.14
C ILE A 54 -37.15 -19.49 -0.97
N SER A 55 -37.80 -19.78 0.15
CA SER A 55 -38.91 -19.01 0.69
C SER A 55 -38.62 -17.50 0.65
N ASP A 56 -39.50 -16.77 -0.04
CA ASP A 56 -39.61 -15.31 -0.03
C ASP A 56 -39.74 -14.75 1.39
N THR A 57 -38.63 -14.64 2.11
CA THR A 57 -38.53 -13.72 3.24
C THR A 57 -38.13 -12.38 2.66
N SER A 58 -39.16 -11.60 2.31
CA SER A 58 -39.05 -10.19 1.94
C SER A 58 -38.40 -9.41 3.08
N MET A 59 -37.06 -9.34 3.07
CA MET A 59 -36.36 -8.30 3.82
C MET A 59 -36.89 -6.94 3.34
N PRO A 60 -37.30 -6.05 4.26
CA PRO A 60 -37.75 -4.72 3.88
C PRO A 60 -36.65 -4.04 3.07
N PRO A 61 -36.99 -3.32 1.97
CA PRO A 61 -35.99 -2.62 1.17
C PRO A 61 -35.22 -1.68 2.09
N SER A 62 -33.90 -1.83 2.11
CA SER A 62 -33.02 -0.93 2.83
C SER A 62 -33.34 0.52 2.41
N PRO A 63 -33.40 1.48 3.34
CA PRO A 63 -33.67 2.87 2.99
C PRO A 63 -32.61 3.32 1.99
N LYS A 64 -33.05 3.73 0.80
CA LYS A 64 -32.16 4.27 -0.24
C LYS A 64 -31.55 5.56 0.29
N VAL A 65 -30.31 5.49 0.79
CA VAL A 65 -29.56 6.65 1.25
C VAL A 65 -29.14 7.44 0.01
N THR A 66 -29.63 8.66 -0.12
CA THR A 66 -29.20 9.57 -1.20
C THR A 66 -27.92 10.27 -0.79
N TYR A 67 -26.85 10.06 -1.56
CA TYR A 67 -25.59 10.74 -1.36
C TYR A 67 -25.72 12.26 -1.54
N LYS A 68 -24.95 13.01 -0.75
CA LYS A 68 -24.70 14.44 -0.95
C LYS A 68 -23.24 14.74 -0.63
N ALA A 69 -22.59 15.42 -1.57
CA ALA A 69 -21.28 16.01 -1.43
C ALA A 69 -21.09 16.70 -0.06
N PRO A 70 -20.05 16.36 0.72
CA PRO A 70 -19.73 17.11 1.92
C PRO A 70 -19.26 18.52 1.55
N VAL A 71 -19.78 19.53 2.25
CA VAL A 71 -19.37 20.93 2.08
C VAL A 71 -18.35 21.27 3.16
N PRO A 72 -17.10 21.62 2.80
CA PRO A 72 -16.09 21.98 3.80
C PRO A 72 -16.53 23.20 4.61
N THR A 73 -16.29 23.18 5.92
CA THR A 73 -16.62 24.29 6.81
C THR A 73 -15.36 24.99 7.31
N GLY A 74 -15.42 26.32 7.44
CA GLY A 74 -14.31 27.13 7.93
C GLY A 74 -13.17 27.32 6.92
N GLU A 75 -11.97 27.61 7.43
CA GLU A 75 -10.77 27.78 6.60
C GLU A 75 -10.15 26.43 6.24
N VAL A 76 -10.17 26.12 4.95
CA VAL A 76 -9.66 24.84 4.43
C VAL A 76 -8.55 25.09 3.41
N TYR A 77 -7.42 24.42 3.61
CA TYR A 77 -6.26 24.50 2.71
C TYR A 77 -6.44 23.63 1.46
N PHE A 78 -7.16 22.53 1.59
CA PHE A 78 -7.48 21.61 0.51
C PHE A 78 -8.66 20.73 0.91
N ALA A 79 -9.59 20.51 -0.02
CA ALA A 79 -10.65 19.53 0.10
C ALA A 79 -11.06 19.09 -1.31
N ASP A 80 -11.13 17.78 -1.52
CA ASP A 80 -11.66 17.21 -2.75
C ASP A 80 -12.45 15.95 -2.40
N SER A 81 -13.74 15.98 -2.70
CA SER A 81 -14.67 14.87 -2.55
C SER A 81 -14.93 14.15 -3.87
N PHE A 82 -14.29 14.58 -4.96
CA PHE A 82 -14.42 13.98 -6.30
C PHE A 82 -15.83 13.99 -6.90
N ASP A 83 -16.80 14.70 -6.31
CA ASP A 83 -18.16 14.91 -6.83
C ASP A 83 -18.20 15.48 -8.27
N ARG A 84 -17.12 16.17 -8.68
CA ARG A 84 -16.96 16.66 -10.06
C ARG A 84 -16.82 15.53 -11.09
N GLY A 85 -16.60 14.30 -10.65
CA GLY A 85 -16.44 13.12 -11.51
C GLY A 85 -15.21 13.13 -12.41
N THR A 86 -14.25 14.03 -12.14
CA THR A 86 -13.06 14.23 -12.98
C THR A 86 -11.84 14.52 -12.11
N LEU A 87 -10.64 14.28 -12.65
CA LEU A 87 -9.36 14.61 -12.02
C LEU A 87 -9.03 16.12 -12.09
N SER A 88 -10.04 16.98 -12.16
CA SER A 88 -9.85 18.43 -12.24
C SER A 88 -9.13 18.94 -10.99
N GLY A 89 -7.96 19.56 -11.18
CA GLY A 89 -7.10 20.04 -10.09
C GLY A 89 -5.97 19.07 -9.70
N TRP A 90 -5.99 17.85 -10.24
CA TRP A 90 -4.96 16.84 -10.02
C TRP A 90 -4.02 16.73 -11.23
N ILE A 91 -2.76 16.42 -10.96
CA ILE A 91 -1.67 16.35 -11.93
C ILE A 91 -0.99 14.99 -11.78
N LEU A 92 -1.01 14.20 -12.86
CA LEU A 92 -0.27 12.94 -12.94
C LEU A 92 1.22 13.23 -13.10
N SER A 93 2.04 12.51 -12.34
CA SER A 93 3.50 12.62 -12.45
C SER A 93 3.98 12.11 -13.81
N LYS A 94 4.96 12.81 -14.39
CA LYS A 94 5.71 12.37 -15.57
C LYS A 94 7.19 12.13 -15.25
N ALA A 95 7.53 12.12 -13.97
CA ALA A 95 8.90 11.93 -13.52
C ALA A 95 9.42 10.55 -13.95
N LYS A 96 10.69 10.52 -14.35
CA LYS A 96 11.44 9.30 -14.62
C LYS A 96 12.76 9.37 -13.87
N LYS A 97 13.22 8.24 -13.36
CA LYS A 97 14.56 8.12 -12.78
C LYS A 97 15.55 7.75 -13.88
N ASP A 98 16.57 8.58 -14.10
CA ASP A 98 17.49 8.43 -15.23
C ASP A 98 18.42 7.19 -15.12
N ASP A 99 18.64 6.67 -13.90
CA ASP A 99 19.57 5.56 -13.62
C ASP A 99 18.87 4.24 -13.21
N THR A 100 17.69 3.94 -13.75
CA THR A 100 16.94 2.72 -13.38
C THR A 100 16.26 2.13 -14.61
N ASP A 101 16.01 0.82 -14.57
CA ASP A 101 15.32 0.09 -15.63
C ASP A 101 14.05 0.83 -16.08
N ASP A 102 13.90 0.94 -17.39
CA ASP A 102 12.86 1.71 -18.07
C ASP A 102 11.45 1.29 -17.66
N GLU A 103 11.26 0.05 -17.22
CA GLU A 103 9.98 -0.47 -16.71
C GLU A 103 9.67 -0.04 -15.27
N ILE A 104 10.69 0.11 -14.42
CA ILE A 104 10.55 0.48 -13.01
C ILE A 104 10.56 2.01 -12.84
N ALA A 105 11.32 2.70 -13.68
CA ALA A 105 11.58 4.13 -13.58
C ALA A 105 10.37 5.03 -13.88
N LYS A 106 9.19 4.47 -14.23
CA LYS A 106 8.04 5.23 -14.72
C LYS A 106 6.85 5.14 -13.77
N TYR A 107 6.24 6.29 -13.47
CA TYR A 107 4.90 6.36 -12.87
C TYR A 107 3.83 6.23 -13.97
N ASP A 108 3.66 5.01 -14.48
CA ASP A 108 2.75 4.69 -15.58
C ASP A 108 1.38 4.15 -15.12
N GLY A 109 1.16 4.10 -13.82
CA GLY A 109 -0.11 3.70 -13.24
C GLY A 109 -1.27 4.65 -13.57
N LYS A 110 -2.44 4.08 -13.87
CA LYS A 110 -3.64 4.82 -14.25
C LYS A 110 -4.52 5.18 -13.05
N TRP A 111 -5.01 6.41 -13.05
CA TRP A 111 -5.96 6.96 -12.08
C TRP A 111 -7.28 7.29 -12.74
N GLU A 112 -8.38 7.11 -12.02
CA GLU A 112 -9.74 7.45 -12.45
C GLU A 112 -10.57 7.99 -11.28
N VAL A 113 -11.65 8.71 -11.58
CA VAL A 113 -12.66 9.08 -10.59
C VAL A 113 -13.88 8.20 -10.80
N ASP A 114 -14.10 7.26 -9.89
CA ASP A 114 -15.15 6.25 -10.03
C ASP A 114 -15.80 5.90 -8.69
N GLU A 115 -16.97 5.27 -8.75
CA GLU A 115 -17.65 4.73 -7.58
C GLU A 115 -16.92 3.50 -7.03
N MET A 116 -17.13 3.21 -5.75
CA MET A 116 -16.67 1.93 -5.20
C MET A 116 -17.43 0.77 -5.87
N LYS A 117 -16.72 -0.33 -6.14
CA LYS A 117 -17.28 -1.59 -6.67
C LYS A 117 -18.50 -2.04 -5.89
N GLU A 118 -18.37 -2.03 -4.56
CA GLU A 118 -19.45 -2.36 -3.63
C GLU A 118 -19.85 -1.10 -2.86
N THR A 119 -20.64 -0.23 -3.50
CA THR A 119 -21.11 1.00 -2.87
C THR A 119 -22.40 0.80 -2.08
N LYS A 120 -22.42 1.29 -0.84
CA LYS A 120 -23.65 1.47 -0.05
C LYS A 120 -24.26 2.85 -0.24
N LEU A 121 -23.58 3.72 -0.98
CA LEU A 121 -23.90 5.13 -1.14
C LEU A 121 -23.71 5.53 -2.61
N PRO A 122 -24.69 5.22 -3.49
CA PRO A 122 -24.58 5.47 -4.93
C PRO A 122 -24.32 6.95 -5.24
N GLY A 123 -23.41 7.21 -6.18
CA GLY A 123 -22.97 8.55 -6.56
C GLY A 123 -21.79 9.10 -5.76
N ASP A 124 -21.39 8.46 -4.67
CA ASP A 124 -20.16 8.79 -3.95
C ASP A 124 -18.95 8.23 -4.71
N LYS A 125 -18.16 9.14 -5.29
CA LYS A 125 -17.00 8.79 -6.12
C LYS A 125 -15.71 9.06 -5.38
N GLY A 126 -14.67 8.34 -5.75
CA GLY A 126 -13.34 8.53 -5.22
C GLY A 126 -12.27 8.42 -6.29
N LEU A 127 -11.05 8.80 -5.92
CA LEU A 127 -9.86 8.55 -6.74
C LEU A 127 -9.50 7.05 -6.67
N VAL A 128 -9.55 6.37 -7.81
CA VAL A 128 -9.30 4.93 -7.93
C VAL A 128 -8.01 4.68 -8.69
N SER A 129 -7.17 3.80 -8.14
CA SER A 129 -6.00 3.26 -8.82
C SER A 129 -6.41 2.04 -9.65
N MET A 130 -6.26 2.13 -10.96
CA MET A 130 -6.84 1.15 -11.90
C MET A 130 -5.85 0.05 -12.33
N SER A 131 -4.55 0.31 -12.24
CA SER A 131 -3.50 -0.58 -12.76
C SER A 131 -2.81 -1.36 -11.63
N ARG A 132 -2.73 -2.68 -11.76
CA ARG A 132 -1.98 -3.55 -10.84
C ARG A 132 -0.48 -3.52 -11.15
N ALA A 133 0.35 -3.70 -10.12
CA ALA A 133 1.82 -3.80 -10.23
C ALA A 133 2.49 -2.65 -11.01
N LYS A 134 1.92 -1.44 -10.92
CA LYS A 134 2.46 -0.20 -11.50
C LYS A 134 2.70 0.85 -10.42
N HIS A 135 3.71 1.69 -10.62
CA HIS A 135 3.92 2.83 -9.75
C HIS A 135 2.91 3.93 -10.08
N HIS A 136 2.24 4.41 -9.05
CA HIS A 136 1.25 5.47 -9.16
C HIS A 136 1.78 6.77 -8.55
N ALA A 137 1.66 7.88 -9.27
CA ALA A 137 1.93 9.19 -8.71
C ALA A 137 1.00 10.26 -9.29
N ILE A 138 0.28 10.92 -8.39
CA ILE A 138 -0.65 12.00 -8.68
C ILE A 138 -0.56 13.01 -7.54
N SER A 139 -0.77 14.29 -7.83
CA SER A 139 -0.69 15.36 -6.85
C SER A 139 -1.70 16.46 -7.14
N ALA A 140 -2.15 17.16 -6.11
CA ALA A 140 -2.93 18.37 -6.24
C ALA A 140 -2.29 19.48 -5.41
N LYS A 141 -2.44 20.72 -5.85
CA LYS A 141 -1.96 21.88 -5.08
C LYS A 141 -2.96 22.23 -3.98
N LEU A 142 -2.44 22.68 -2.84
CA LEU A 142 -3.26 23.36 -1.84
C LEU A 142 -3.79 24.69 -2.41
N ASN A 143 -4.96 25.12 -1.93
CA ASN A 143 -5.57 26.41 -2.29
C ASN A 143 -4.70 27.59 -1.87
N LYS A 144 -3.96 27.44 -0.76
CA LYS A 144 -2.97 28.38 -0.25
C LYS A 144 -1.83 27.61 0.43
N PRO A 145 -0.60 28.14 0.49
CA PRO A 145 0.48 27.50 1.24
C PRO A 145 0.11 27.36 2.72
N PHE A 146 0.39 26.19 3.30
CA PHE A 146 0.31 26.00 4.74
C PHE A 146 1.66 26.38 5.36
N LEU A 147 1.64 27.27 6.36
CA LEU A 147 2.83 27.68 7.10
C LEU A 147 2.81 27.05 8.49
N PHE A 148 3.91 26.41 8.87
CA PHE A 148 4.08 25.80 10.20
C PHE A 148 4.51 26.85 11.21
N ASP A 149 3.57 27.69 11.65
CA ASP A 149 3.83 28.75 12.62
C ASP A 149 3.21 28.46 14.00
N THR A 150 1.89 28.50 14.09
CA THR A 150 1.09 28.62 15.31
C THR A 150 -0.06 27.62 15.30
N LYS A 151 -0.61 27.30 14.12
CA LYS A 151 -1.69 26.33 13.96
C LYS A 151 -1.13 24.95 13.61
N PRO A 152 -1.71 23.86 14.16
CA PRO A 152 -1.33 22.50 13.76
C PRO A 152 -1.79 22.19 12.34
N LEU A 153 -1.05 21.34 11.65
CA LEU A 153 -1.47 20.77 10.37
C LEU A 153 -2.43 19.60 10.64
N ILE A 154 -3.57 19.60 9.97
CA ILE A 154 -4.55 18.50 9.99
C ILE A 154 -4.71 18.01 8.55
N VAL A 155 -4.50 16.71 8.34
CA VAL A 155 -4.72 16.02 7.07
C VAL A 155 -5.57 14.79 7.33
N GLN A 156 -6.67 14.66 6.60
CA GLN A 156 -7.58 13.50 6.68
C GLN A 156 -7.93 13.07 5.26
N TYR A 157 -7.96 11.76 5.06
CA TYR A 157 -8.39 11.12 3.82
C TYR A 157 -8.90 9.72 4.14
N GLU A 158 -9.64 9.14 3.20
CA GLU A 158 -10.22 7.81 3.31
C GLU A 158 -9.60 6.90 2.24
N VAL A 159 -9.37 5.64 2.60
CA VAL A 159 -8.84 4.63 1.67
C VAL A 159 -9.64 3.34 1.84
N ASN A 160 -10.00 2.74 0.71
CA ASN A 160 -10.65 1.44 0.68
C ASN A 160 -9.90 0.52 -0.31
N PHE A 161 -9.35 -0.58 0.20
CA PHE A 161 -8.71 -1.62 -0.61
C PHE A 161 -9.76 -2.59 -1.16
N GLN A 162 -10.41 -2.16 -2.25
CA GLN A 162 -11.59 -2.85 -2.80
C GLN A 162 -11.34 -4.30 -3.27
N ASN A 163 -10.10 -4.65 -3.61
CA ASN A 163 -9.71 -6.01 -4.05
C ASN A 163 -8.73 -6.70 -3.08
N GLY A 164 -8.58 -6.17 -1.86
CA GLY A 164 -7.45 -6.50 -1.00
C GLY A 164 -6.13 -5.88 -1.48
N ILE A 165 -5.10 -6.00 -0.64
CA ILE A 165 -3.73 -5.57 -0.94
C ILE A 165 -2.75 -6.64 -0.47
N GLU A 166 -1.87 -7.08 -1.37
CA GLU A 166 -0.79 -8.02 -1.05
C GLU A 166 0.48 -7.27 -0.69
N CYS A 167 0.81 -6.25 -1.49
CA CYS A 167 1.89 -5.30 -1.27
C CYS A 167 1.49 -3.93 -1.86
N GLY A 168 1.97 -2.85 -1.26
CA GLY A 168 1.58 -1.47 -1.59
C GLY A 168 2.73 -0.49 -1.43
#